data_AF-A0A8S9R3V1-F1
#
_entry.id   AF-A0A8S9R3V1-F1
#
_cell.length_a   1.000
_cell.length_b   1.000
_cell.length_c   1.000
_cell.angle_alpha   90.00
_cell.angle_beta   90.00
_cell.angle_gamma   90.00
#
_symmetry.space_group_name_H-M   'P 1'
#
loop_
_entity.id
_entity.type
_entity.pdbx_description
1 polymer ?
#
loop_
_entity_poly.entity_id
_entity_poly.type
_entity_poly.pdbx_seq_one_letter_code
_entity_poly.pdbx_strand_id
1 'polypeptide(L)'
;MAMEVGPGIPRRCPCGAATVVLTSKTKENPGRRFYRCGVVFGENHVFKWTDDAVLDEIEALVVKQSVMENKLIEIKEQLLDIKKDITEIVQVVATFSSKLRK
;
A
#
# COMPACT_ATOMS: atom_id res chain seq x y z
N MET A 1 9.11 -14.66 16.49
CA MET A 1 8.29 -13.57 15.91
C MET A 1 7.50 -14.19 14.76
N ALA A 2 6.22 -14.49 14.98
CA ALA A 2 5.36 -14.99 13.91
C ALA A 2 5.19 -13.86 12.89
N MET A 3 5.52 -14.12 11.63
CA MET A 3 5.17 -13.20 10.56
C MET A 3 3.65 -13.24 10.44
N GLU A 4 3.00 -12.27 11.07
CA GLU A 4 1.56 -12.06 10.93
C GLU A 4 1.27 -11.91 9.44
N VAL A 5 0.42 -12.77 8.91
CA VAL A 5 -0.04 -12.68 7.54
C VAL A 5 -0.82 -11.38 7.46
N GLY A 6 -0.23 -10.37 6.81
CA GLY A 6 -0.81 -9.03 6.73
C GLY A 6 -2.26 -9.06 6.22
N PRO A 7 -3.05 -8.01 6.53
CA PRO A 7 -4.43 -7.92 6.09
C PRO A 7 -4.54 -8.08 4.56
N GLY A 8 -5.62 -8.69 4.10
CA GLY A 8 -5.86 -8.90 2.67
C GLY A 8 -5.56 -10.31 2.17
N ILE A 9 -5.03 -10.38 0.94
CA ILE A 9 -4.81 -11.63 0.20
C ILE A 9 -3.53 -12.32 0.69
N PRO A 10 -3.63 -13.52 1.31
CA PRO A 10 -2.47 -14.20 1.84
C PRO A 10 -1.70 -14.85 0.68
N ARG A 11 -0.63 -14.23 0.19
CA ARG A 11 0.17 -14.76 -0.94
C ARG A 11 1.15 -15.86 -0.53
N ARG A 12 1.58 -15.85 0.74
CA ARG A 12 2.48 -16.84 1.34
C ARG A 12 1.99 -17.22 2.72
N CYS A 13 2.21 -18.48 3.06
CA CYS A 13 1.99 -19.00 4.41
C CYS A 13 3.20 -18.65 5.30
N PRO A 14 3.04 -18.50 6.63
CA PRO A 14 4.17 -18.33 7.55
C PRO A 14 5.24 -19.44 7.47
N CYS A 15 4.89 -20.61 6.95
CA CYS A 15 5.87 -21.68 6.68
C CYS A 15 6.74 -21.44 5.43
N GLY A 16 6.55 -20.31 4.73
CA GLY A 16 7.29 -19.92 3.51
C GLY A 16 6.67 -20.42 2.20
N ALA A 17 5.78 -21.40 2.26
CA ALA A 17 5.10 -21.93 1.09
C ALA A 17 4.14 -20.92 0.45
N ALA A 18 3.98 -20.99 -0.87
CA ALA A 18 2.96 -20.23 -1.57
C ALA A 18 1.55 -20.71 -1.16
N THR A 19 0.59 -19.79 -1.17
CA THR A 19 -0.81 -20.18 -1.03
C THR A 19 -1.39 -20.59 -2.37
N VAL A 20 -2.40 -21.45 -2.32
CA VAL A 20 -3.17 -21.92 -3.47
C VAL A 20 -4.64 -21.60 -3.25
N VAL A 21 -5.37 -21.39 -4.35
CA VAL A 21 -6.82 -21.15 -4.30
C VAL A 21 -7.55 -22.43 -4.67
N LEU A 22 -8.43 -22.89 -3.79
CA LEU A 22 -9.28 -24.05 -4.01
C LEU A 22 -10.76 -23.67 -3.93
N THR A 23 -11.61 -24.55 -4.45
CA THR A 23 -13.06 -24.44 -4.37
C THR A 23 -13.58 -25.43 -3.35
N SER A 24 -14.36 -24.94 -2.39
CA SER A 24 -15.00 -25.76 -1.36
C SER A 24 -16.03 -26.69 -1.98
N LYS A 25 -15.99 -27.94 -1.54
CA LYS A 25 -16.95 -29.00 -1.90
C LYS A 25 -17.80 -29.41 -0.70
N THR A 26 -17.71 -28.66 0.41
CA THR A 26 -18.51 -28.96 1.62
C THR A 26 -19.97 -28.62 1.37
N LYS A 27 -20.87 -29.28 2.12
CA LYS A 27 -22.31 -29.04 2.01
C LYS A 27 -22.69 -27.63 2.48
N GLU A 28 -21.94 -27.08 3.43
CA GLU A 28 -22.18 -25.79 4.06
C GLU A 28 -21.71 -24.63 3.19
N ASN A 29 -20.62 -24.82 2.42
CA ASN A 29 -20.03 -23.77 1.59
C ASN A 29 -19.75 -24.30 0.17
N PRO A 30 -20.75 -24.81 -0.57
CA PRO A 30 -20.53 -25.39 -1.88
C PRO A 30 -20.10 -24.31 -2.87
N GLY A 31 -19.00 -24.55 -3.61
CA GLY A 31 -18.53 -23.64 -4.64
C GLY A 31 -17.78 -22.40 -4.14
N ARG A 32 -17.79 -22.10 -2.83
CA ARG A 32 -17.05 -20.97 -2.26
C ARG A 32 -15.54 -21.21 -2.35
N ARG A 33 -14.76 -20.20 -2.76
CA ARG A 33 -13.31 -20.33 -2.94
C ARG A 33 -12.55 -19.87 -1.70
N PHE A 34 -11.42 -20.51 -1.43
CA PHE A 34 -10.55 -20.15 -0.31
C PHE A 34 -9.07 -20.26 -0.69
N TYR A 35 -8.26 -19.42 -0.05
CA TYR A 35 -6.81 -19.55 0.00
C TYR A 35 -6.43 -20.56 1.07
N ARG A 36 -5.47 -21.42 0.78
CA ARG A 36 -4.78 -22.22 1.79
C ARG A 36 -3.30 -22.35 1.51
N CYS A 37 -2.51 -22.77 2.50
CA CYS A 37 -1.12 -23.17 2.29
C CYS A 37 -1.00 -24.29 1.23
N GLY A 38 0.00 -24.19 0.35
CA GLY A 38 0.34 -25.26 -0.60
C GLY A 38 0.96 -26.51 0.05
N VAL A 39 1.47 -26.38 1.28
CA VAL A 39 1.95 -27.51 2.10
C VAL A 39 0.84 -27.94 3.04
N VAL A 40 0.57 -29.25 3.10
CA VAL A 40 -0.57 -29.84 3.84
C VAL A 40 -0.15 -30.42 5.20
N PHE A 41 1.14 -30.39 5.54
CA PHE A 41 1.71 -31.02 6.73
C PHE A 41 2.09 -29.98 7.79
N GLY A 42 1.72 -30.22 9.04
CA GLY A 42 2.01 -29.36 10.20
C GLY A 42 0.80 -28.53 10.65
N GLU A 43 0.95 -27.85 11.78
CA GLU A 43 -0.06 -26.96 12.36
C GLU A 43 0.19 -25.50 11.93
N ASN A 44 -0.80 -24.61 12.15
CA ASN A 44 -0.70 -23.17 11.88
C ASN A 44 -0.51 -22.76 10.41
N HIS A 45 -1.16 -23.46 9.49
CA HIS A 45 -1.20 -23.07 8.07
C HIS A 45 -2.33 -22.10 7.76
N VAL A 46 -2.08 -21.22 6.80
CA VAL A 46 -3.09 -20.27 6.31
C VAL A 46 -4.30 -21.01 5.75
N PHE A 47 -5.48 -20.55 6.17
CA PHE A 47 -6.76 -20.74 5.53
C PHE A 47 -7.51 -19.40 5.57
N LYS A 48 -8.06 -18.95 4.43
CA LYS A 48 -8.89 -17.74 4.38
C LYS A 48 -9.83 -17.79 3.19
N TRP A 49 -11.09 -17.39 3.36
CA TRP A 49 -12.01 -17.30 2.24
C TRP A 49 -11.60 -16.18 1.27
N THR A 50 -11.84 -16.38 -0.04
CA THR A 50 -11.36 -15.45 -1.06
C THR A 50 -12.08 -14.10 -1.01
N ASP A 51 -13.37 -14.10 -0.72
CA ASP A 51 -14.20 -12.91 -0.54
C ASP A 51 -13.74 -12.09 0.68
N ASP A 52 -13.55 -12.73 1.83
CA ASP A 52 -13.02 -12.07 3.03
C ASP A 52 -11.62 -11.47 2.75
N ALA A 53 -10.75 -12.24 2.09
CA ALA A 53 -9.41 -11.77 1.72
C ALA A 53 -9.41 -10.58 0.75
N VAL A 54 -10.37 -10.54 -0.18
CA VAL A 54 -10.51 -9.43 -1.13
C VAL A 54 -11.06 -8.19 -0.44
N LEU A 55 -12.04 -8.34 0.47
CA LEU A 55 -12.58 -7.23 1.25
C LEU A 55 -11.48 -6.57 2.09
N ASP A 56 -10.73 -7.35 2.84
CA ASP A 56 -9.61 -6.85 3.65
C ASP A 56 -8.54 -6.15 2.78
N GLU A 57 -8.29 -6.65 1.57
CA GLU A 57 -7.34 -6.02 0.64
C GLU A 57 -7.87 -4.67 0.14
N ILE A 58 -9.17 -4.59 -0.18
CA ILE A 58 -9.81 -3.34 -0.59
C ILE A 58 -9.74 -2.32 0.55
N GLU A 59 -10.06 -2.71 1.78
CA GLU A 59 -9.98 -1.81 2.94
C GLU A 59 -8.54 -1.30 3.15
N ALA A 60 -7.55 -2.19 3.06
CA ALA A 60 -6.14 -1.80 3.15
C ALA A 60 -5.73 -0.85 2.01
N LEU A 61 -6.25 -1.05 0.80
CA LEU A 61 -6.00 -0.17 -0.35
C LEU A 61 -6.67 1.20 -0.17
N VAL A 62 -7.88 1.28 0.38
CA VAL A 62 -8.57 2.54 0.68
C VAL A 62 -7.75 3.38 1.66
N VAL A 63 -7.25 2.75 2.74
CA VAL A 63 -6.39 3.45 3.71
C VAL A 63 -5.10 3.93 3.04
N LYS A 64 -4.42 3.09 2.25
CA LYS A 64 -3.21 3.47 1.51
C LYS A 64 -3.47 4.61 0.53
N GLN A 65 -4.62 4.62 -0.14
CA GLN A 65 -5.02 5.67 -1.06
C GLN A 65 -5.20 7.00 -0.31
N SER A 66 -5.93 7.01 0.81
CA SER A 66 -6.11 8.21 1.63
C SER A 66 -4.76 8.77 2.12
N VAL A 67 -3.85 7.91 2.56
CA VAL A 67 -2.49 8.33 2.97
C VAL A 67 -1.72 8.93 1.78
N MET A 68 -1.84 8.35 0.59
CA MET A 68 -1.18 8.86 -0.61
C MET A 68 -1.73 10.21 -1.04
N GLU A 69 -3.06 10.39 -0.98
CA GLU A 69 -3.72 11.67 -1.26
C GLU A 69 -3.25 12.76 -0.28
N ASN A 70 -3.16 12.46 1.01
CA ASN A 70 -2.63 13.40 2.01
C ASN A 70 -1.17 13.78 1.73
N LYS A 71 -0.31 12.81 1.38
CA LYS A 71 1.08 13.08 0.99
C LYS A 71 1.18 13.93 -0.27
N LEU A 72 0.26 13.76 -1.23
CA LEU A 72 0.22 14.61 -2.43
C LEU A 72 -0.15 16.05 -2.10
N ILE A 73 -1.03 16.27 -1.12
CA ILE A 73 -1.36 17.62 -0.64
C ILE A 73 -0.13 18.25 0.01
N GLU A 74 0.55 17.53 0.91
CA GLU A 74 1.77 18.01 1.58
C GLU A 74 2.89 18.35 0.57
N ILE A 75 3.12 17.49 -0.43
CA ILE A 75 4.09 17.78 -1.49
C ILE A 75 3.71 19.03 -2.29
N LYS A 76 2.41 19.23 -2.57
CA LYS A 76 1.95 20.43 -3.28
C LYS A 76 2.21 21.69 -2.48
N GLU A 77 1.98 21.66 -1.17
CA GLU A 77 2.27 22.79 -0.27
C GLU A 77 3.78 23.10 -0.26
N GLN A 78 4.62 22.09 -0.08
CA GLN A 78 6.07 22.24 -0.14
C GLN A 78 6.55 22.82 -1.48
N LEU A 79 5.94 22.41 -2.60
CA LEU A 79 6.26 22.96 -3.92
C LEU A 79 5.87 24.43 -4.06
N LEU A 80 4.78 24.88 -3.42
CA LEU A 80 4.39 26.29 -3.42
C LEU A 80 5.38 27.13 -2.63
N ASP A 81 5.84 26.64 -1.48
CA ASP A 81 6.85 27.32 -0.67
C ASP A 81 8.17 27.43 -1.42
N ILE A 82 8.66 26.33 -2.00
CA ILE A 82 9.89 26.33 -2.82
C ILE A 82 9.76 27.30 -4.00
N LYS A 83 8.60 27.36 -4.65
CA LYS A 83 8.36 28.29 -5.76
C LYS A 83 8.44 29.75 -5.31
N LYS A 84 7.91 30.06 -4.13
CA LYS A 84 7.99 31.40 -3.53
C LYS A 84 9.44 31.76 -3.24
N ASP A 85 10.19 30.88 -2.58
CA ASP A 85 11.60 31.09 -2.25
C ASP A 85 12.44 31.33 -3.53
N ILE A 86 12.22 30.53 -4.58
CA ILE A 86 12.89 30.72 -5.88
C ILE A 86 12.56 32.10 -6.46
N THR A 87 11.31 32.54 -6.37
CA THR A 87 10.88 33.84 -6.90
C THR A 87 11.59 34.99 -6.17
N GLU A 88 11.69 34.91 -4.85
CA GLU A 88 12.40 35.89 -4.01
C GLU A 88 13.90 35.91 -4.34
N ILE A 89 14.54 34.73 -4.47
CA ILE A 89 15.95 34.62 -4.85
C ILE A 89 16.20 35.28 -6.21
N VAL A 90 15.33 35.02 -7.21
CA VAL A 90 15.45 35.62 -8.54
C VAL A 90 15.36 37.14 -8.49
N GLN A 91 14.44 37.69 -7.68
CA GLN A 91 14.30 39.14 -7.50
C GLN A 91 15.54 39.78 -6.86
N VAL A 92 16.10 39.12 -5.84
CA VAL A 92 17.33 39.57 -5.18
C VAL A 92 18.50 39.58 -6.17
N VAL A 93 18.69 38.49 -6.93
CA VAL A 93 19.74 38.38 -7.95
C VAL A 93 19.60 39.45 -9.04
N ALA A 94 18.37 39.71 -9.51
CA ALA A 94 18.11 40.76 -10.50
C ALA A 94 18.46 42.16 -9.94
N THR A 95 18.11 42.42 -8.68
CA THR A 95 18.42 43.68 -7.99
C THR A 95 19.93 43.89 -7.88
N PHE A 96 20.68 42.90 -7.41
CA PHE A 96 22.15 42.99 -7.35
C PHE A 96 22.78 43.15 -8.74
N SER A 97 22.30 42.41 -9.75
CA SER A 97 22.80 42.50 -11.12
C SER A 97 22.63 43.90 -11.71
N SER A 98 21.51 44.57 -11.43
CA SER A 98 21.28 45.95 -11.89
C SER A 98 22.17 46.98 -11.20
N LYS A 99 22.53 46.74 -9.92
CA LYS A 99 23.47 47.59 -9.17
C LYS A 99 24.91 47.45 -9.68
N LEU A 100 25.32 46.25 -10.11
CA LEU A 100 26.67 45.99 -10.64
C LEU A 100 26.88 46.52 -12.08
N ARG A 101 25.80 46.79 -12.83
CA ARG A 101 25.87 47.37 -14.18
C ARG A 101 25.95 48.90 -14.21
N LYS A 102 25.89 49.55 -13.04
CA LYS A 102 26.14 50.99 -12.87
C LYS A 102 27.58 51.21 -12.42
#